data_AF-A0A8T5MS96-F1
#
_entry.id   AF-A0A8T5MS96-F1
#
_cell.length_a   1.000
_cell.length_b   1.000
_cell.length_c   1.000
_cell.angle_alpha   90.00
_cell.angle_beta   90.00
_cell.angle_gamma   90.00
#
_symmetry.space_group_name_H-M   'P 1'
#
loop_
_entity.id
_entity.type
_entity.pdbx_description
1 polymer ?
#
loop_
_entity_poly.entity_id
_entity_poly.type
_entity_poly.pdbx_seq_one_letter_code
_entity_poly.pdbx_strand_id
1 'polypeptide(L)' 'MEICLLTILGLLAISLAYSGFFGFLYMGIDRKLVARMQGRVGPQIRQPFRDFLKLCGKESIVPHQAISWLYEFAPILAL' A
#
# COMPACT_ATOMS: atom_id res chain seq x y z
N MET A 1 -6.45 -33.26 4.61
CA MET A 1 -6.24 -32.02 5.40
C MET A 1 -5.16 -31.14 4.79
N GLU A 2 -3.97 -31.67 4.51
CA GLU A 2 -2.85 -30.87 3.95
C GLU A 2 -3.14 -30.26 2.58
N ILE A 3 -3.76 -31.01 1.65
CA ILE A 3 -4.10 -30.50 0.31
C ILE A 3 -5.12 -29.36 0.39
N CYS A 4 -6.15 -29.47 1.24
CA CYS A 4 -7.10 -28.37 1.46
C CYS A 4 -6.44 -27.13 2.07
N LEU A 5 -5.48 -27.31 2.98
CA LEU A 5 -4.77 -26.18 3.58
C LEU A 5 -3.93 -25.45 2.53
N LEU A 6 -3.21 -26.20 1.68
CA LEU A 6 -2.43 -25.65 0.58
C LEU A 6 -3.28 -24.89 -0.44
N THR A 7 -4.45 -25.41 -0.81
CA THR A 7 -5.34 -24.72 -1.76
C THR A 7 -5.94 -23.44 -1.18
N ILE A 8 -6.32 -23.45 0.11
CA ILE A 8 -6.82 -22.25 0.81
C ILE A 8 -5.73 -21.18 0.90
N LEU A 9 -4.52 -21.55 1.33
CA LEU A 9 -3.39 -20.63 1.40
C LEU A 9 -3.02 -20.08 0.01
N GLY A 10 -3.06 -20.93 -1.01
CA GLY A 10 -2.81 -20.52 -2.40
C GLY A 10 -3.84 -19.49 -2.90
N LEU A 11 -5.13 -19.72 -2.68
CA LEU A 11 -6.19 -18.78 -3.05
C LEU A 11 -6.07 -17.44 -2.31
N LEU A 12 -5.72 -17.49 -1.01
CA LEU A 12 -5.54 -16.30 -0.19
C LEU A 12 -4.33 -15.48 -0.65
N ALA A 13 -3.22 -16.13 -0.99
CA ALA A 13 -2.05 -15.45 -1.55
C ALA A 13 -2.38 -14.78 -2.90
N ILE A 14 -3.14 -15.47 -3.77
CA ILE A 14 -3.55 -14.94 -5.07
C ILE A 14 -4.48 -13.73 -4.90
N SER A 15 -5.45 -13.78 -4.00
CA SER A 15 -6.39 -12.67 -3.80
C SER A 15 -5.71 -11.43 -3.20
N LEU A 16 -4.76 -11.61 -2.28
CA LEU A 16 -3.96 -10.52 -1.73
C LEU A 16 -3.04 -9.89 -2.79
N ALA A 17 -2.39 -10.71 -3.62
CA ALA A 17 -1.55 -10.20 -4.70
C ALA A 17 -2.38 -9.42 -5.74
N TYR A 18 -3.55 -9.94 -6.10
CA TYR A 18 -4.47 -9.30 -7.04
C TYR A 18 -4.98 -7.96 -6.50
N SER A 19 -5.51 -7.95 -5.28
CA SER A 19 -6.04 -6.74 -4.65
C SER A 19 -4.95 -5.68 -4.44
N GLY A 20 -3.74 -6.07 -4.01
CA GLY A 20 -2.62 -5.15 -3.87
C GLY A 20 -2.23 -4.49 -5.19
N PHE A 21 -2.08 -5.28 -6.26
CA PHE A 21 -1.71 -4.77 -7.57
C PHE A 21 -2.76 -3.82 -8.15
N PHE A 22 -4.03 -4.23 -8.14
CA PHE A 22 -5.13 -3.39 -8.65
C PHE A 22 -5.41 -2.18 -7.77
N GLY A 23 -5.19 -2.27 -6.45
CA GLY A 23 -5.28 -1.14 -5.53
C GLY A 23 -4.29 -0.04 -5.86
N PHE A 24 -3.03 -0.38 -6.11
CA PHE A 24 -2.02 0.60 -6.54
C PHE A 24 -2.36 1.23 -7.90
N LEU A 25 -2.88 0.43 -8.85
CA LEU A 25 -3.30 0.94 -10.15
C LEU A 25 -4.48 1.91 -10.02
N TYR A 26 -5.50 1.55 -9.23
CA TYR A 26 -6.66 2.38 -8.95
C TYR A 26 -6.26 3.72 -8.33
N MET A 27 -5.38 3.71 -7.33
CA MET A 27 -4.86 4.93 -6.71
C MET A 27 -4.14 5.84 -7.71
N GLY A 28 -3.42 5.26 -8.68
CA GLY A 28 -2.76 6.02 -9.76
C GLY A 28 -3.75 6.67 -10.72
N ILE A 29 -4.84 5.97 -11.04
CA ILE A 29 -5.92 6.49 -11.90
C ILE A 29 -6.68 7.61 -11.18
N ASP A 30 -7.08 7.39 -9.92
CA ASP A 30 -7.78 8.36 -9.10
C ASP A 30 -7.00 9.68 -8.99
N ARG A 31 -5.71 9.62 -8.65
CA ARG A 31 -4.83 10.80 -8.60
C ARG A 31 -4.79 11.58 -9.90
N LYS A 32 -4.86 10.90 -11.05
CA LYS A 32 -4.86 11.53 -12.37
C LYS A 32 -6.22 12.15 -12.69
N LEU A 33 -7.31 11.50 -12.27
CA LEU A 33 -8.67 12.02 -12.43
C LEU A 33 -8.86 13.30 -11.60
N VAL A 34 -8.51 13.26 -10.32
CA VAL A 34 -8.58 14.41 -9.41
C VAL A 34 -7.74 15.58 -9.93
N ALA A 35 -6.53 15.31 -10.45
CA ALA A 35 -5.70 16.37 -11.04
C ALA A 35 -6.35 17.02 -12.27
N ARG A 36 -7.00 16.23 -13.14
CA ARG A 36 -7.75 16.75 -14.29
C ARG A 36 -8.94 17.60 -13.87
N MET A 37 -9.68 17.19 -12.84
CA MET A 37 -10.77 17.98 -12.27
C MET A 37 -10.27 19.30 -11.69
N GLN A 38 -9.05 19.32 -11.14
CA GLN A 38 -8.37 20.51 -10.64
C GLN A 38 -7.69 21.36 -11.74
N GLY A 39 -7.86 21.01 -13.02
CA GLY A 39 -7.28 21.77 -14.14
C GLY A 39 -5.75 21.69 -14.25
N ARG A 40 -5.12 20.72 -13.60
CA ARG A 40 -3.66 20.53 -13.62
C ARG A 40 -3.26 19.17 -14.21
N VAL A 41 -2.02 19.08 -14.68
CA VAL A 41 -1.48 17.79 -15.15
C VAL A 41 -1.19 16.90 -13.95
N GLY A 42 -1.86 15.74 -13.90
CA GLY A 42 -1.68 14.75 -12.84
C GLY A 42 -0.39 13.94 -12.96
N PRO A 43 0.02 13.26 -11.88
CA PRO A 43 1.17 12.36 -11.90
C PRO A 43 0.93 11.17 -12.85
N GLN A 44 2.01 10.53 -13.26
CA GLN A 44 1.94 9.31 -14.07
C GLN A 44 1.34 8.13 -13.26
N ILE A 45 0.61 7.24 -13.93
CA ILE A 45 -0.13 6.13 -13.28
C ILE A 45 0.81 5.17 -12.54
N ARG A 46 2.07 5.03 -12.98
CA ARG A 46 3.10 4.21 -12.31
C ARG A 46 3.69 4.85 -11.04
N GLN A 47 3.29 6.08 -10.69
CA GLN A 47 3.80 6.79 -9.51
C GLN A 47 3.58 6.07 -8.18
N PRO A 48 2.40 5.48 -7.87
CA PRO A 48 2.17 4.79 -6.60
C PRO A 48 3.16 3.65 -6.34
N PHE A 49 3.55 2.90 -7.39
CA PHE A 49 4.56 1.85 -7.27
C PHE A 49 5.94 2.40 -6.89
N ARG A 50 6.34 3.54 -7.46
CA ARG A 50 7.60 4.20 -7.10
C ARG A 50 7.54 4.83 -5.71
N ASP A 51 6.40 5.39 -5.33
CA ASP A 51 6.20 5.97 -4.00
C ASP A 51 6.34 4.86 -2.94
N PHE A 52 5.77 3.68 -3.17
CA PHE A 52 5.95 2.51 -2.31
C PHE A 52 7.43 2.12 -2.17
N LEU A 53 8.14 1.90 -3.28
CA LEU A 53 9.56 1.56 -3.25
C LEU A 53 10.42 2.64 -2.56
N LYS A 54 10.09 3.91 -2.78
CA LYS A 54 10.75 5.05 -2.14
C LYS A 54 10.55 5.03 -0.63
N LEU A 55 9.35 4.70 -0.14
CA LEU A 55 9.05 4.62 1.29
C LEU A 55 9.72 3.42 1.94
N CYS A 56 9.78 2.26 1.27
CA CYS A 56 10.52 1.10 1.78
C CYS A 56 12.02 1.35 1.96
N GLY A 57 12.59 2.28 1.19
CA GLY A 57 14.00 2.70 1.32
C GLY A 57 14.23 3.81 2.34
N LYS A 58 13.20 4.32 3.03
CA LYS A 58 13.35 5.36 4.05
C LYS A 58 13.51 4.77 5.44
N GLU A 59 14.32 5.43 6.26
CA GLU A 59 14.44 5.13 7.69
C GLU A 59 13.16 5.50 8.44
N SER A 60 12.76 4.65 9.39
CA SER A 60 11.68 4.93 10.32
C SER A 60 12.21 5.81 11.46
N ILE A 61 11.63 6.99 11.62
CA ILE A 61 12.02 7.97 12.64
C ILE A 61 10.96 7.97 13.74
N VAL A 62 11.34 7.53 14.94
CA VAL A 62 10.49 7.55 16.14
C VAL A 62 10.94 8.72 17.03
N PRO A 63 10.04 9.66 17.40
CA PRO A 63 10.42 10.79 18.22
C PRO A 63 10.71 10.35 19.66
N HIS A 64 11.70 10.99 20.29
CA HIS A 64 12.21 10.57 21.61
C HIS A 64 11.18 10.64 22.75
N GLN A 65 10.13 11.45 22.59
CA GLN A 65 9.06 11.62 23.57
C GLN A 65 7.85 10.70 23.34
N ALA A 66 7.83 9.92 22.25
CA ALA A 66 6.73 9.01 21.96
C ALA A 66 6.89 7.66 22.66
N ILE A 67 5.75 7.03 22.93
CA ILE A 67 5.70 5.63 23.36
C ILE A 67 6.05 4.76 22.16
N SER A 68 7.28 4.23 22.12
CA SER A 68 7.85 3.57 20.93
C SER A 68 6.99 2.45 20.38
N TRP A 69 6.53 1.52 21.23
CA TRP A 69 5.71 0.40 20.79
C TRP A 69 4.38 0.89 20.18
N LEU A 70 3.69 1.81 20.85
CA LEU A 70 2.40 2.31 20.37
C LEU A 70 2.54 3.04 19.03
N TYR A 71 3.61 3.83 18.87
CA TYR A 71 3.88 4.56 17.63
C TYR A 71 4.16 3.63 16.44
N GLU A 72 4.88 2.53 16.67
CA GLU A 72 5.18 1.53 15.63
C GLU A 72 3.97 0.65 15.28
N PHE A 73 3.13 0.31 16.26
CA PHE A 73 1.95 -0.53 16.03
C PHE A 73 0.72 0.26 15.54
N ALA A 74 0.66 1.58 15.75
CA ALA A 74 -0.49 2.39 15.35
C ALA A 74 -0.84 2.27 13.85
N PRO A 75 0.12 2.30 12.89
CA PRO A 75 -0.19 2.09 11.48
C PRO A 75 -0.79 0.72 11.16
N ILE A 76 -0.43 -0.32 11.93
CA ILE A 76 -0.94 -1.69 11.74
C ILE A 76 -2.38 -1.79 12.24
N LEU A 77 -2.70 -1.13 13.35
CA LEU A 77 -4.07 -1.10 13.90
C LEU A 77 -5.02 -0.24 13.07
N ALA A 78 -4.50 0.74 12.33
CA ALA A 78 -5.29 1.63 11.48
C ALA A 78 -5.62 1.05 10.09
N LEU A 79 -4.92 -0.02 9.69
CA LEU A 79 -5.12 -0.73 8.42
C LEU A 79 -6.41 -1.55 8.44
#